data_AF-A0AAV9CGA6-F1
#
_entry.id   AF-A0AAV9CGA6-F1
#
_cell.length_a   1.000
_cell.length_b   1.000
_cell.length_c   1.000
_cell.angle_alpha   90.00
_cell.angle_beta   90.00
_cell.angle_gamma   90.00
#
_symmetry.space_group_name_H-M   'P 1'
#
loop_
_entity.id
_entity.type
_entity.pdbx_description
1 polymer ?
#
loop_
_entity_poly.entity_id
_entity_poly.type
_entity_poly.pdbx_seq_one_letter_code
_entity_poly.pdbx_strand_id
1 'polypeptide(L)'
;MPLPNDEIIQRVQKQVLDLFPSSQGLEVLWSSVVKIGQSLYREAPGKDPFRPDQKTPVKNFFLAGSYTKQDYIDSMEGATLSGRQAAAYICGAGEELAALRKELGRIINGSSTADELSLV
;
A
#
# COMPACT_ATOMS: atom_id res chain seq x y z
N MET A 1 -11.09 14.12 -9.26
CA MET A 1 -10.35 15.20 -9.95
C MET A 1 -11.22 15.67 -11.11
N PRO A 2 -11.80 16.88 -11.05
CA PRO A 2 -12.96 17.24 -11.88
C PRO A 2 -12.65 17.61 -13.33
N LEU A 3 -11.38 17.86 -13.70
CA LEU A 3 -11.05 18.29 -15.05
C LEU A 3 -11.24 17.18 -16.09
N PRO A 4 -11.86 17.46 -17.26
CA PRO A 4 -11.83 16.57 -18.42
C PRO A 4 -10.40 16.26 -18.87
N ASN A 5 -10.19 15.11 -19.50
CA ASN A 5 -8.84 14.69 -19.92
C ASN A 5 -8.25 15.66 -20.96
N ASP A 6 -9.04 16.10 -21.93
CA ASP A 6 -8.60 17.03 -22.98
C ASP A 6 -8.12 18.36 -22.41
N GLU A 7 -8.79 18.85 -21.36
CA GLU A 7 -8.38 20.08 -20.68
C GLU A 7 -7.04 19.92 -19.96
N ILE A 8 -6.80 18.75 -19.35
CA ILE A 8 -5.50 18.43 -18.73
C ILE A 8 -4.41 18.39 -19.81
N ILE A 9 -4.67 17.72 -20.94
CA ILE A 9 -3.73 17.61 -22.06
C ILE A 9 -3.36 19.00 -22.60
N GLN A 10 -4.36 19.85 -22.86
CA GLN A 10 -4.14 21.21 -23.35
C GLN A 10 -3.30 22.05 -22.39
N ARG A 11 -3.58 21.98 -21.07
CA ARG A 11 -2.82 22.71 -20.06
C ARG A 11 -1.37 22.24 -19.98
N VAL A 12 -1.13 20.92 -20.00
CA VAL A 12 0.22 20.35 -19.98
C VAL A 12 0.98 20.70 -21.27
N GLN A 13 0.35 20.62 -22.43
CA GLN A 13 0.97 21.01 -23.71
C GLN A 13 1.41 22.48 -23.70
N LYS A 14 0.56 23.38 -23.19
CA LYS A 14 0.93 24.79 -23.04
C LYS A 14 2.17 24.96 -22.14
N GLN A 15 2.22 24.27 -21.00
CA GLN A 15 3.38 24.32 -20.11
C GLN A 15 4.66 23.80 -20.76
N VAL A 16 4.57 22.74 -21.58
CA VAL A 16 5.72 22.24 -22.35
C VAL A 16 6.26 23.30 -23.32
N LEU A 17 5.37 23.96 -24.06
CA LEU A 17 5.74 25.05 -24.99
C LEU A 17 6.37 26.25 -24.27
N ASP A 18 5.88 26.59 -23.07
CA ASP A 18 6.38 27.69 -22.24
C ASP A 18 7.77 27.36 -21.64
N LEU A 19 7.98 26.11 -21.18
CA LEU A 19 9.22 25.68 -20.52
C LEU A 19 10.33 25.28 -21.49
N PHE A 20 9.97 24.75 -22.67
CA PHE A 20 10.92 24.20 -23.62
C PHE A 20 10.78 24.90 -24.99
N PRO A 21 11.52 25.98 -25.26
CA PRO A 21 11.47 26.69 -26.55
C PRO A 21 11.76 25.78 -27.77
N SER A 22 12.52 24.70 -27.59
CA SER A 22 12.77 23.69 -28.63
C SER A 22 11.52 22.91 -29.05
N SER A 23 10.45 22.96 -28.27
CA SER A 23 9.17 22.30 -28.59
C SER A 23 8.25 23.12 -29.49
N GLN A 24 8.63 24.36 -29.81
CA GLN A 24 7.86 25.23 -30.70
C GLN A 24 7.74 24.60 -32.10
N GLY A 25 6.51 24.53 -32.62
CA GLY A 25 6.21 23.90 -33.91
C GLY A 25 6.12 22.37 -33.89
N LEU A 26 6.26 21.73 -32.72
CA LEU A 26 6.02 20.28 -32.58
C LEU A 26 4.56 19.98 -32.29
N GLU A 27 4.07 18.87 -32.82
CA GLU A 27 2.72 18.36 -32.61
C GLU A 27 2.71 17.20 -31.60
N VAL A 28 1.70 17.18 -30.74
CA VAL A 28 1.46 16.06 -29.83
C VAL A 28 0.87 14.90 -30.62
N LEU A 29 1.67 13.87 -30.88
CA LEU A 29 1.23 12.67 -31.62
C LEU A 29 0.33 11.74 -30.80
N TRP A 30 0.52 11.71 -29.48
CA TRP A 30 -0.22 10.84 -28.59
C TRP A 30 -0.25 11.39 -27.16
N SER A 31 -1.34 11.15 -26.44
CA SER A 31 -1.45 11.48 -25.02
C SER A 31 -2.32 10.44 -24.29
N SER A 32 -2.06 10.27 -22.99
CA SER A 32 -2.89 9.47 -22.09
C SER A 32 -2.92 10.13 -20.73
N VAL A 33 -4.09 10.16 -20.11
CA VAL A 33 -4.32 10.73 -18.79
C VAL A 33 -4.77 9.63 -17.85
N VAL A 34 -3.93 9.31 -16.87
CA VAL A 34 -4.26 8.37 -15.79
C VAL A 34 -4.49 9.16 -14.51
N LYS A 35 -5.70 9.07 -13.95
CA LYS A 35 -6.07 9.76 -12.71
C LYS A 35 -5.97 8.77 -11.54
N ILE A 36 -4.87 8.81 -10.82
CA ILE A 36 -4.66 7.96 -9.64
C ILE A 36 -5.12 8.73 -8.40
N GLY A 37 -6.36 8.50 -7.99
CA GLY A 37 -6.88 9.04 -6.73
C GLY A 37 -6.20 8.36 -5.54
N GLN A 38 -5.84 9.13 -4.51
CA GLN A 38 -5.24 8.60 -3.27
C GLN A 38 -3.98 7.76 -3.53
N SER A 39 -3.17 8.16 -4.51
CA SER A 39 -1.96 7.42 -4.91
C SER A 39 -0.93 7.26 -3.79
N LEU A 40 -0.90 8.22 -2.88
CA LEU A 40 -0.03 8.26 -1.71
C LEU A 40 -0.88 8.63 -0.49
N TYR A 41 -0.44 8.21 0.68
CA TYR A 41 -1.01 8.76 1.91
C TYR A 41 -0.62 10.25 2.03
N ARG A 42 -1.41 11.00 2.79
CA ARG A 42 -1.16 12.44 2.96
C ARG A 42 -0.02 12.66 3.96
N GLU A 43 1.13 13.10 3.45
CA GLU A 43 2.23 13.62 4.25
C GLU A 43 1.86 15.01 4.79
N ALA A 44 1.51 15.11 6.08
CA ALA A 44 1.21 16.37 6.74
C ALA A 44 1.67 16.31 8.21
N PRO A 45 1.90 17.47 8.86
CA PRO A 45 2.21 17.49 10.28
C PRO A 45 1.18 16.69 11.11
N GLY A 46 1.68 15.85 12.01
CA GLY A 46 0.85 14.98 12.87
C GLY A 46 0.32 13.71 12.20
N LYS A 47 0.85 13.30 11.04
CA LYS A 47 0.42 12.06 10.35
C LYS A 47 1.19 10.80 10.75
N ASP A 48 2.38 10.97 11.30
CA ASP A 48 3.22 9.89 11.83
C ASP A 48 2.55 8.89 12.79
N PRO A 49 1.64 9.29 13.71
CA PRO A 49 0.96 8.35 14.59
C PRO A 49 -0.02 7.41 13.86
N PHE A 50 -0.43 7.76 12.64
CA PHE A 50 -1.34 6.94 11.84
C PHE A 50 -0.61 5.94 10.95
N ARG A 51 0.73 5.92 10.98
CA ARG A 51 1.56 4.92 10.31
C ARG A 51 1.71 3.73 11.26
N PRO A 52 1.05 2.59 10.99
CA PRO A 52 1.12 1.44 11.88
C PRO A 52 2.51 0.81 11.86
N ASP A 53 2.92 0.21 12.98
CA ASP A 53 4.12 -0.64 13.03
C ASP A 53 3.92 -1.90 12.16
N GLN A 54 5.02 -2.52 11.71
CA GLN A 54 4.98 -3.77 10.94
C GLN A 54 4.46 -4.94 11.79
N LYS A 55 4.68 -4.92 13.11
CA LYS A 55 4.05 -5.86 14.04
C LYS A 55 2.73 -5.29 14.55
N THR A 56 1.62 -5.94 14.20
CA THR A 56 0.31 -5.53 14.69
C THR A 56 -0.01 -6.17 16.06
N PRO A 57 -1.02 -5.66 16.79
CA PRO A 57 -1.53 -6.32 17.99
C PRO A 57 -2.19 -7.69 17.71
N VAL A 58 -2.54 -7.99 16.46
CA VAL A 58 -3.17 -9.26 16.08
C VAL A 58 -2.07 -10.30 15.84
N LYS A 59 -2.18 -11.44 16.53
CA LYS A 59 -1.21 -12.55 16.39
C LYS A 59 -1.16 -13.05 14.95
N ASN A 60 0.06 -13.36 14.47
CA ASN A 60 0.29 -13.81 13.10
C ASN A 60 -0.23 -12.83 12.02
N PHE A 61 -0.30 -11.54 12.33
CA PHE A 61 -0.68 -10.50 11.39
C PHE A 61 0.36 -9.38 11.37
N PHE A 62 1.04 -9.24 10.23
CA PHE A 62 2.13 -8.30 10.02
C PHE A 62 1.84 -7.45 8.79
N LEU A 63 2.33 -6.21 8.80
CA LEU A 63 2.14 -5.26 7.72
C LEU A 63 3.48 -4.89 7.08
N ALA A 64 3.47 -4.68 5.77
CA ALA A 64 4.58 -4.13 5.01
C ALA A 64 4.02 -3.18 3.94
N GLY A 65 4.84 -2.21 3.55
CA GLY A 65 4.48 -1.13 2.66
C GLY A 65 4.94 0.21 3.24
N SER A 66 5.25 1.15 2.36
CA SER A 66 5.78 2.47 2.68
C SER A 66 4.88 3.29 3.62
N TYR A 67 3.57 2.98 3.65
CA TYR A 67 2.58 3.55 4.58
C TYR A 67 2.76 3.13 6.06
N THR A 68 3.52 2.06 6.32
CA THR A 68 3.84 1.63 7.69
C THR A 68 4.95 2.48 8.31
N LYS A 69 5.16 2.36 9.62
CA LYS A 69 6.10 3.17 10.41
C LYS A 69 7.55 2.86 10.03
N GLN A 70 8.26 3.84 9.46
CA GLN A 70 9.68 3.77 9.10
C GLN A 70 10.20 5.20 8.84
N ASP A 71 11.52 5.37 8.72
CA ASP A 71 12.18 6.69 8.73
C ASP A 71 12.06 7.49 7.42
N TYR A 72 11.66 6.86 6.33
CA TYR A 72 11.39 7.47 5.04
C TYR A 72 9.92 7.87 4.89
N ILE A 73 9.67 8.79 3.97
CA ILE A 73 8.33 9.11 3.45
C ILE A 73 7.81 7.95 2.58
N ASP A 74 6.63 8.12 1.98
CA ASP A 74 6.11 7.19 0.98
C ASP A 74 7.05 7.04 -0.23
N SER A 75 7.95 6.06 -0.17
CA SER A 75 8.98 5.82 -1.20
C SER A 75 9.25 4.32 -1.42
N MET A 76 9.93 4.00 -2.51
CA MET A 76 10.34 2.62 -2.82
C MET A 76 11.32 2.07 -1.77
N GLU A 77 12.23 2.93 -1.28
CA GLU A 77 13.16 2.62 -0.20
C GLU A 77 12.41 2.37 1.10
N GLY A 78 11.43 3.20 1.43
CA GLY A 78 10.55 3.03 2.59
C GLY A 78 9.77 1.71 2.54
N ALA A 79 9.22 1.37 1.36
CA ALA A 79 8.55 0.09 1.14
C ALA A 79 9.51 -1.10 1.35
N THR A 80 10.73 -1.00 0.82
CA THR A 80 11.75 -2.04 0.98
C THR A 80 12.17 -2.21 2.44
N LEU A 81 12.42 -1.10 3.15
CA LEU A 81 12.79 -1.12 4.56
C LEU A 81 11.68 -1.71 5.42
N SER A 82 10.42 -1.32 5.18
CA SER A 82 9.27 -1.88 5.90
C SER A 82 9.15 -3.40 5.69
N GLY A 83 9.42 -3.90 4.48
CA GLY A 83 9.43 -5.34 4.21
C GLY A 83 10.50 -6.07 5.00
N ARG A 84 11.70 -5.48 5.12
CA ARG A 84 12.78 -6.04 5.95
C ARG A 84 12.42 -6.07 7.44
N GLN A 85 11.79 -5.01 7.95
CA GLN A 85 11.32 -4.95 9.34
C GLN A 85 10.23 -5.99 9.62
N ALA A 86 9.24 -6.10 8.73
CA ALA A 86 8.19 -7.12 8.82
C ALA A 86 8.78 -8.54 8.83
N ALA A 87 9.72 -8.82 7.92
CA ALA A 87 10.41 -10.11 7.88
C ALA A 87 11.18 -10.41 9.17
N ALA A 88 11.87 -9.41 9.74
CA ALA A 88 12.55 -9.57 11.02
C ALA A 88 11.59 -9.91 12.17
N TYR A 89 10.42 -9.25 12.23
CA TYR A 89 9.39 -9.58 13.21
C TYR A 89 8.81 -10.98 13.03
N ILE A 90 8.59 -11.42 11.79
CA ILE A 90 8.11 -12.78 11.49
C ILE A 90 9.14 -13.81 11.95
N CYS A 91 10.42 -13.63 11.61
CA CYS A 91 11.49 -14.53 12.02
C CYS A 91 11.62 -14.60 13.55
N GLY A 92 11.53 -13.45 14.24
CA GLY A 92 11.56 -13.41 15.71
C GLY A 92 10.35 -14.06 16.38
N ALA A 93 9.19 -14.12 15.71
CA ALA A 93 7.98 -14.75 16.22
C ALA A 93 7.88 -16.26 15.91
N GLY A 94 8.89 -16.86 15.27
CA GLY A 94 8.81 -18.21 14.70
C GLY A 94 8.29 -19.31 15.65
N GLU A 95 8.76 -19.31 16.91
CA GLU A 95 8.30 -20.29 17.92
C GLU A 95 6.81 -20.10 18.28
N GLU A 96 6.38 -18.85 18.50
CA GLU A 96 4.98 -18.51 18.78
C GLU A 96 4.10 -18.92 17.60
N LEU A 97 4.52 -18.61 16.37
CA LEU A 97 3.78 -18.96 15.15
C LEU A 97 3.69 -20.48 14.95
N ALA A 98 4.75 -21.22 15.26
CA ALA A 98 4.75 -22.68 15.20
C ALA A 98 3.78 -23.28 16.24
N ALA A 99 3.72 -22.73 17.45
CA ALA A 99 2.77 -23.14 18.48
C ALA A 99 1.32 -22.83 18.05
N LEU A 100 1.06 -21.61 17.57
CA LEU A 100 -0.25 -21.18 17.09
C LEU A 100 -0.77 -22.07 15.95
N ARG A 101 0.11 -22.45 15.01
CA ARG A 101 -0.23 -23.39 13.93
C ARG A 101 -0.69 -24.75 14.45
N LYS A 102 -0.03 -25.29 15.48
CA LYS A 102 -0.42 -26.58 16.10
C LYS A 102 -1.77 -26.47 16.79
N GLU A 103 -2.03 -25.36 17.47
CA GLU A 103 -3.30 -25.09 18.14
C GLU A 103 -4.46 -24.97 17.13
N LEU A 104 -4.27 -24.18 16.07
CA LEU A 104 -5.22 -24.09 14.95
C LEU A 104 -5.51 -25.46 14.32
N GLY A 105 -4.48 -26.28 14.10
CA GLY A 105 -4.65 -27.64 13.58
C GLY A 105 -5.49 -28.53 14.49
N ARG A 106 -5.39 -28.38 15.82
CA ARG A 106 -6.25 -29.10 16.77
C ARG A 106 -7.70 -28.64 16.71
N ILE A 107 -7.93 -27.33 16.59
CA ILE A 107 -9.27 -26.76 16.50
C ILE A 107 -9.96 -27.24 15.22
N ILE A 108 -9.28 -27.14 14.07
CA ILE A 108 -9.82 -27.54 12.76
C ILE A 108 -10.11 -29.04 12.71
N ASN A 109 -9.21 -29.88 13.25
CA ASN A 109 -9.41 -31.33 13.27
C ASN A 109 -10.45 -31.76 14.33
N GLY A 110 -10.65 -30.95 15.37
CA GLY A 110 -11.66 -31.18 16.40
C GLY A 110 -13.06 -30.67 16.04
N SER A 111 -13.19 -29.81 15.03
CA SER A 111 -14.48 -29.24 14.60
C SER A 111 -15.21 -30.07 13.53
N SER A 112 -14.83 -31.33 13.28
CA SER A 112 -15.54 -32.19 12.32
C SER A 112 -16.85 -32.80 12.86
N THR A 113 -17.43 -32.23 13.92
CA THR A 113 -18.74 -32.67 14.42
C THR A 113 -19.62 -31.46 14.73
N ALA A 114 -20.74 -31.39 14.00
CA ALA A 114 -21.88 -30.47 14.15
C ALA A 114 -21.67 -29.04 13.64
N ASP A 115 -21.79 -28.88 12.32
CA ASP A 115 -22.39 -27.66 11.76
C ASP A 115 -23.66 -28.10 10.98
N GLU A 116 -24.69 -28.51 11.73
CA GLU A 116 -26.05 -28.58 11.17
C GLU A 116 -26.54 -27.13 11.02
N LEU A 117 -26.40 -26.61 9.81
CA LEU A 117 -27.17 -25.46 9.34
C LEU A 117 -28.66 -25.81 9.40
N SER A 118 -29.31 -25.51 10.53
CA SER A 118 -30.76 -25.35 10.55
C SER A 118 -31.09 -24.01 9.89
N LEU A 119 -31.43 -24.08 8.60
CA LEU A 119 -32.24 -23.05 7.96
C LEU A 119 -33.61 -23.04 8.65
N VAL A 120 -33.86 -21.98 9.41
CA VAL A 120 -35.21 -21.42 9.60
C VAL A 120 -35.16 -19.99 9.11
#